data_AF-A0A1W2AJ37-F1
#
_entry.id   AF-A0A1W2AJ37-F1
#
_cell.length_a   1.000
_cell.length_b   1.000
_cell.length_c   1.000
_cell.angle_alpha   90.00
_cell.angle_beta   90.00
_cell.angle_gamma   90.00
#
_symmetry.space_group_name_H-M   'P 1'
#
loop_
_entity.id
_entity.type
_entity.pdbx_description
1 polymer ?
#
loop_
_entity_poly.entity_id
_entity_poly.type
_entity_poly.pdbx_seq_one_letter_code
_entity_poly.pdbx_strand_id
1 'polypeptide(L)'
;MLQTNNPLLTLKQLSDKLSEQGISPDCYYLHGLYGSINDEEKYGLAIKRGKYTIEYEVYYKERGEKHSSRLFIDEHEACDWIYTLLIDEQTSNRIQNINGLLGMTVNERLYASGLMDEFDTARLTNKSRAKQILRWLRVDEKSIEHIIIESE
;
A
#
# COMPACT_ATOMS: atom_id res chain seq x y z
N MET A 1 9.36 18.38 13.61
CA MET A 1 8.22 17.45 13.61
C MET A 1 7.28 17.94 12.50
N LEU A 2 7.26 17.26 11.35
CA LEU A 2 6.28 17.59 10.31
C LEU A 2 5.07 16.69 10.56
N GLN A 3 3.99 17.29 11.07
CA GLN A 3 2.66 16.70 10.96
C GLN A 3 2.33 16.71 9.48
N THR A 4 2.45 15.56 8.82
CA THR A 4 1.74 15.32 7.57
C THR A 4 0.26 15.37 7.92
N ASN A 5 -0.39 16.50 7.62
CA ASN A 5 -1.85 16.62 7.61
C ASN A 5 -2.38 15.71 6.49
N ASN A 6 -2.36 14.40 6.74
CA ASN A 6 -3.11 13.44 5.96
C ASN A 6 -4.58 13.65 6.35
N PRO A 7 -5.50 13.90 5.40
CA PRO A 7 -6.90 14.05 5.76
C PRO A 7 -7.36 12.75 6.42
N LEU A 8 -7.78 12.86 7.69
CA LEU A 8 -8.28 11.76 8.51
C LEU A 8 -9.30 10.94 7.71
N LEU A 9 -8.95 9.70 7.41
CA LEU A 9 -9.69 8.86 6.49
C LEU A 9 -10.72 8.00 7.25
N THR A 10 -11.99 8.18 6.96
CA THR A 10 -13.07 7.26 7.39
C THR A 10 -13.21 6.12 6.40
N LEU A 11 -13.91 5.03 6.75
CA LEU A 11 -14.17 3.92 5.83
C LEU A 11 -14.84 4.33 4.52
N LYS A 12 -15.73 5.32 4.56
CA LYS A 12 -16.37 5.85 3.34
C LYS A 12 -15.33 6.56 2.46
N GLN A 13 -14.57 7.47 3.05
CA GLN A 13 -13.54 8.21 2.32
C GLN A 13 -12.44 7.30 1.79
N LEU A 14 -12.12 6.21 2.52
CA LEU A 14 -11.24 5.16 2.05
C LEU A 14 -11.78 4.52 0.78
N SER A 15 -13.04 4.08 0.78
CA SER A 15 -13.66 3.49 -0.42
C SER A 15 -13.69 4.46 -1.60
N ASP A 16 -14.02 5.73 -1.35
CA ASP A 16 -14.04 6.77 -2.38
C ASP A 16 -12.64 6.96 -2.99
N LYS A 17 -11.60 7.08 -2.14
CA LYS A 17 -10.20 7.21 -2.58
C LYS A 17 -9.70 5.98 -3.34
N LEU A 18 -10.01 4.77 -2.89
CA LEU A 18 -9.60 3.54 -3.58
C LEU A 18 -10.19 3.48 -5.00
N SER A 19 -11.45 3.88 -5.15
CA SER A 19 -12.12 4.00 -6.45
C SER A 19 -11.46 5.04 -7.36
N GLU A 20 -11.12 6.23 -6.82
CA GLU A 20 -10.39 7.27 -7.56
C GLU A 20 -9.02 6.80 -8.06
N GLN A 21 -8.37 5.88 -7.34
CA GLN A 21 -7.11 5.24 -7.74
C GLN A 21 -7.30 4.04 -8.68
N GLY A 22 -8.55 3.75 -9.08
CA GLY A 22 -8.89 2.65 -9.97
C GLY A 22 -8.75 1.27 -9.32
N ILE A 23 -8.78 1.17 -8.00
CA ILE A 23 -8.83 -0.11 -7.29
C ILE A 23 -10.28 -0.61 -7.32
N SER A 24 -10.47 -1.82 -7.85
CA SER A 24 -11.80 -2.44 -7.88
C SER A 24 -12.31 -2.69 -6.46
N PRO A 25 -13.61 -2.44 -6.18
CA PRO A 25 -14.25 -2.86 -4.93
C PRO A 25 -14.07 -4.34 -4.63
N ASP A 26 -13.94 -5.18 -5.66
CA ASP A 26 -13.70 -6.62 -5.52
C ASP A 26 -12.29 -6.95 -5.00
N CYS A 27 -11.38 -6.00 -4.84
CA CYS A 27 -10.03 -6.27 -4.34
C CYS A 27 -9.92 -6.20 -2.80
N TYR A 28 -10.93 -5.68 -2.11
CA TYR A 28 -10.85 -5.41 -0.67
C TYR A 28 -12.19 -5.60 0.02
N TYR A 29 -12.17 -5.76 1.35
CA TYR A 29 -13.36 -5.89 2.17
C TYR A 29 -13.36 -4.89 3.33
N LEU A 30 -14.32 -3.97 3.40
CA LEU A 30 -14.42 -2.98 4.49
C LEU A 30 -15.63 -3.28 5.38
N HIS A 31 -15.47 -4.27 6.26
CA HIS A 31 -16.46 -4.69 7.27
C HIS A 31 -17.84 -5.04 6.70
N GLY A 32 -17.92 -5.36 5.40
CA GLY A 32 -19.18 -5.60 4.69
C GLY A 32 -19.99 -4.33 4.42
N LEU A 33 -19.43 -3.15 4.70
CA LEU A 33 -20.03 -1.85 4.41
C LEU A 33 -19.65 -1.35 3.01
N TYR A 34 -18.40 -1.57 2.61
CA TYR A 34 -17.85 -1.17 1.31
C TYR A 34 -16.90 -2.23 0.76
N GLY A 35 -16.66 -2.21 -0.55
CA GLY A 35 -15.84 -3.21 -1.24
C GLY A 35 -16.62 -4.49 -1.54
N SER A 36 -15.90 -5.60 -1.54
CA SER A 36 -16.41 -6.94 -1.78
C SER A 36 -17.43 -7.37 -0.72
N ILE A 37 -18.34 -8.25 -1.12
CA ILE A 37 -19.31 -8.89 -0.23
C ILE A 37 -18.67 -9.92 0.72
N ASN A 38 -17.50 -10.44 0.37
CA ASN A 38 -16.73 -11.40 1.16
C ASN A 38 -15.27 -10.96 1.28
N ASP A 39 -14.59 -11.49 2.29
CA ASP A 39 -13.20 -11.19 2.62
C ASP A 39 -12.22 -12.28 2.14
N GLU A 40 -12.65 -13.19 1.26
CA GLU A 40 -11.84 -14.33 0.83
C GLU A 40 -10.78 -13.92 -0.21
N GLU A 41 -9.53 -14.34 -0.03
CA GLU A 41 -8.36 -14.00 -0.86
C GLU A 41 -8.13 -12.49 -1.00
N LYS A 42 -8.41 -11.72 0.07
CA LYS A 42 -8.37 -10.25 0.05
C LYS A 42 -7.84 -9.67 1.35
N TYR A 43 -7.36 -8.43 1.24
CA TYR A 43 -7.19 -7.59 2.41
C TYR A 43 -8.53 -7.06 2.89
N GLY A 44 -8.76 -7.15 4.19
CA GLY A 44 -9.99 -6.73 4.83
C GLY A 44 -9.74 -5.85 6.05
N LEU A 45 -10.69 -4.96 6.34
CA LEU A 45 -10.77 -4.21 7.60
C LEU A 45 -12.07 -4.60 8.29
N ALA A 46 -12.00 -5.13 9.51
CA ALA A 46 -13.17 -5.45 10.31
C ALA A 46 -13.22 -4.58 11.57
N ILE A 47 -14.40 -4.01 11.84
CA ILE A 47 -14.69 -3.35 13.11
C ILE A 47 -15.09 -4.42 14.13
N LYS A 48 -14.47 -4.37 15.30
CA LYS A 48 -14.75 -5.28 16.41
C LYS A 48 -15.05 -4.48 17.67
N ARG A 49 -15.90 -5.05 18.51
CA ARG A 49 -16.07 -4.55 19.88
C ARG A 49 -14.98 -5.17 20.75
N GLY A 50 -13.96 -4.40 21.05
CA GLY A 50 -12.95 -4.73 22.05
C GLY A 50 -13.53 -4.70 23.46
N LYS A 51 -12.71 -5.04 24.45
CA LYS A 51 -13.13 -5.10 25.86
C LYS A 51 -13.56 -3.73 26.40
N TYR A 52 -12.92 -2.66 25.92
CA TYR A 52 -13.11 -1.29 26.42
C TYR A 52 -13.37 -0.26 25.32
N THR A 53 -12.98 -0.55 24.08
CA THR A 53 -13.09 0.36 22.93
C THR A 53 -13.47 -0.40 21.67
N ILE A 54 -13.83 0.34 20.63
CA ILE A 54 -13.90 -0.19 19.27
C ILE A 54 -12.48 -0.46 18.80
N GLU A 55 -12.28 -1.60 18.14
CA GLU A 55 -11.01 -2.02 17.54
C GLU A 55 -11.22 -2.24 16.06
N TYR A 56 -10.23 -1.86 15.26
CA TYR A 56 -10.20 -2.06 13.81
C TYR A 56 -9.12 -3.08 13.50
N GLU A 57 -9.51 -4.23 12.96
CA GLU A 57 -8.58 -5.26 12.55
C GLU A 57 -8.38 -5.19 11.03
N VAL A 58 -7.17 -4.88 10.59
CA VAL A 58 -6.77 -5.07 9.19
C VAL A 58 -6.14 -6.45 9.05
N TYR A 59 -6.57 -7.23 8.06
CA TYR A 59 -6.08 -8.59 7.86
C TYR A 59 -6.02 -8.99 6.38
N TYR A 60 -5.30 -10.07 6.09
CA TYR A 60 -5.45 -10.84 4.85
C TYR A 60 -6.05 -12.19 5.17
N LYS A 61 -7.05 -12.61 4.40
CA LYS A 61 -7.69 -13.92 4.57
C LYS A 61 -7.55 -14.76 3.31
N GLU A 62 -7.20 -16.02 3.50
CA GLU A 62 -7.06 -17.02 2.46
C GLU A 62 -7.47 -18.39 3.00
N ARG A 63 -8.23 -19.14 2.22
CA ARG A 63 -8.81 -20.44 2.56
C ARG A 63 -9.57 -20.44 3.89
N GLY A 64 -10.29 -19.35 4.16
CA GLY A 64 -11.02 -19.17 5.42
C GLY A 64 -10.17 -18.75 6.62
N GLU A 65 -8.84 -18.71 6.51
CA GLU A 65 -7.91 -18.40 7.60
C GLU A 65 -7.30 -17.00 7.45
N LYS A 66 -7.08 -16.31 8.58
CA LYS A 66 -6.41 -15.01 8.61
C LYS A 66 -4.90 -15.21 8.81
N HIS A 67 -4.09 -14.76 7.86
CA HIS A 67 -2.63 -15.01 7.86
C HIS A 67 -1.79 -13.80 8.25
N SER A 68 -2.33 -12.60 8.07
CA SER A 68 -1.75 -11.34 8.53
C SER A 68 -2.86 -10.58 9.23
N SER A 69 -2.64 -10.12 10.46
CA SER A 69 -3.62 -9.31 11.18
C SER A 69 -2.93 -8.24 12.01
N ARG A 70 -3.45 -7.02 11.96
CA ARG A 70 -3.02 -5.90 12.80
C ARG A 70 -4.25 -5.23 13.38
N LEU A 71 -4.17 -4.90 14.67
CA LEU A 71 -5.24 -4.21 15.40
C LEU A 71 -4.88 -2.73 15.57
N PHE A 72 -5.90 -1.89 15.43
CA PHE A 72 -5.86 -0.44 15.66
C PHE A 72 -7.01 -0.06 16.58
N ILE A 73 -6.85 1.02 17.34
CA ILE A 73 -7.92 1.60 18.18
C ILE A 73 -8.49 2.89 17.59
N ASP A 74 -7.91 3.37 16.49
CA ASP A 74 -8.31 4.57 15.77
C ASP A 74 -8.70 4.20 14.33
N GLU A 75 -9.83 4.71 13.86
CA GLU A 75 -10.36 4.41 12.52
C GLU A 75 -9.43 4.94 11.43
N HIS A 76 -8.89 6.14 11.64
CA HIS A 76 -8.09 6.84 10.65
C HIS A 76 -6.74 6.17 10.45
N GLU A 77 -6.08 5.75 11.54
CA GLU A 77 -4.86 4.95 11.47
C GLU A 77 -5.09 3.63 10.72
N ALA A 78 -6.20 2.95 10.99
CA ALA A 78 -6.54 1.70 10.30
C ALA A 78 -6.81 1.92 8.81
N CYS A 79 -7.56 2.98 8.47
CA CYS A 79 -7.90 3.34 7.10
C CYS A 79 -6.67 3.79 6.30
N ASP A 80 -5.81 4.63 6.87
CA ASP A 80 -4.55 5.05 6.24
C ASP A 80 -3.61 3.86 6.01
N TRP A 81 -3.56 2.93 6.96
CA TRP A 81 -2.73 1.75 6.85
C TRP A 81 -3.18 0.82 5.74
N ILE A 82 -4.48 0.46 5.70
CA ILE A 82 -5.01 -0.40 4.63
C ILE A 82 -5.00 0.30 3.26
N TYR A 83 -5.21 1.62 3.21
CA TYR A 83 -5.07 2.39 1.97
C TYR A 83 -3.66 2.22 1.38
N THR A 84 -2.65 2.49 2.21
CA THR A 84 -1.24 2.36 1.80
C THR A 84 -0.94 0.93 1.34
N LEU A 85 -1.42 -0.07 2.09
CA LEU A 85 -1.24 -1.49 1.75
C LEU A 85 -1.82 -1.84 0.38
N LEU A 86 -3.06 -1.44 0.10
CA LEU A 86 -3.77 -1.76 -1.15
C LEU A 86 -3.14 -1.04 -2.35
N ILE A 87 -2.75 0.24 -2.18
CA ILE A 87 -2.07 1.01 -3.22
C ILE A 87 -0.71 0.40 -3.54
N ASP A 88 0.04 0.00 -2.52
CA ASP A 88 1.34 -0.65 -2.66
C ASP A 88 1.21 -2.00 -3.38
N GLU A 89 0.20 -2.79 -3.04
CA GLU A 89 -0.10 -4.06 -3.71
C GLU A 89 -0.44 -3.84 -5.20
N GLN A 90 -1.36 -2.91 -5.49
CA GLN A 90 -1.75 -2.58 -6.87
C GLN A 90 -0.56 -2.06 -7.68
N THR A 91 0.25 -1.19 -7.09
CA THR A 91 1.46 -0.62 -7.73
C THR A 91 2.47 -1.70 -8.04
N SER A 92 2.77 -2.56 -7.07
CA SER A 92 3.67 -3.71 -7.27
C SER A 92 3.16 -4.61 -8.38
N ASN A 93 1.87 -4.99 -8.36
CA ASN A 93 1.25 -5.84 -9.38
C ASN A 93 1.33 -5.21 -10.77
N ARG A 94 1.05 -3.90 -10.90
CA ARG A 94 1.20 -3.19 -12.18
C ARG A 94 2.62 -3.25 -12.70
N ILE A 95 3.63 -3.02 -11.84
CA ILE A 95 5.04 -3.06 -12.21
C ILE A 95 5.44 -4.46 -12.70
N GLN A 96 5.02 -5.52 -12.00
CA GLN A 96 5.37 -6.90 -12.39
C GLN A 96 4.80 -7.29 -13.76
N ASN A 97 3.75 -6.60 -14.24
CA ASN A 97 3.13 -6.85 -15.53
C ASN A 97 3.67 -5.97 -16.66
N ILE A 98 4.68 -5.12 -16.41
CA ILE A 98 5.34 -4.33 -17.46
C ILE A 98 6.14 -5.27 -18.37
N ASN A 99 5.77 -5.33 -19.65
CA ASN A 99 6.46 -6.16 -20.62
C ASN A 99 7.91 -5.66 -20.82
N GLY A 100 8.88 -6.57 -20.76
CA GLY A 100 10.29 -6.25 -20.93
C GLY A 100 10.92 -5.51 -19.75
N LEU A 101 10.28 -5.44 -18.57
CA LEU A 101 10.79 -4.72 -17.40
C LEU A 101 12.28 -5.04 -17.11
N LEU A 102 12.66 -6.31 -17.15
CA LEU A 102 14.04 -6.74 -16.85
C LEU A 102 15.07 -6.33 -17.92
N GLY A 103 14.63 -6.05 -19.15
CA GLY A 103 15.50 -5.56 -20.23
C GLY A 103 15.78 -4.05 -20.14
N MET A 104 15.09 -3.33 -19.26
CA MET A 104 15.24 -1.90 -19.05
C MET A 104 16.30 -1.59 -17.99
N THR A 105 16.92 -0.43 -18.12
CA THR A 105 17.70 0.22 -17.05
C THR A 105 16.79 0.69 -15.90
N VAL A 106 17.36 0.99 -14.73
CA VAL A 106 16.58 1.41 -13.55
C VAL A 106 15.75 2.68 -13.83
N ASN A 107 16.32 3.68 -14.50
CA ASN A 107 15.62 4.92 -14.83
C ASN A 107 14.46 4.70 -15.81
N GLU A 108 14.64 3.82 -16.80
CA GLU A 108 13.57 3.43 -17.72
C GLU A 108 12.45 2.69 -16.98
N ARG A 109 12.76 1.85 -15.99
CA ARG A 109 11.74 1.19 -15.14
C ARG A 109 10.99 2.20 -14.28
N LEU A 110 11.67 3.19 -13.71
CA LEU A 110 11.05 4.28 -12.95
C LEU A 110 10.08 5.08 -13.83
N TYR A 111 10.49 5.39 -15.06
CA TYR A 111 9.64 6.09 -16.02
C TYR A 111 8.45 5.23 -16.46
N ALA A 112 8.68 3.99 -16.87
CA ALA A 112 7.63 3.08 -17.35
C ALA A 112 6.60 2.71 -16.27
N SER A 113 7.01 2.70 -15.00
CA SER A 113 6.10 2.47 -13.86
C SER A 113 5.38 3.74 -13.40
N GLY A 114 5.80 4.92 -13.85
CA GLY A 114 5.27 6.21 -13.37
C GLY A 114 5.74 6.58 -11.96
N LEU A 115 6.77 5.93 -11.43
CA LEU A 115 7.28 6.16 -10.07
C LEU A 115 8.45 7.14 -9.99
N MET A 116 8.83 7.78 -11.09
CA MET A 116 9.98 8.71 -11.15
C MET A 116 9.87 9.83 -10.10
N ASP A 117 8.76 10.57 -10.10
CA ASP A 117 8.56 11.72 -9.20
C ASP A 117 8.46 11.29 -7.73
N GLU A 118 7.78 10.17 -7.46
CA GLU A 118 7.66 9.61 -6.11
C GLU A 118 9.03 9.15 -5.61
N PHE A 119 9.82 8.49 -6.46
CA PHE A 119 11.16 8.04 -6.12
C PHE A 119 12.10 9.22 -5.81
N ASP A 120 12.11 10.25 -6.66
CA ASP A 120 12.94 11.44 -6.42
C ASP A 120 12.59 12.14 -5.11
N THR A 121 11.29 12.26 -4.82
CA THR A 121 10.80 12.81 -3.55
C THR A 121 11.18 11.92 -2.36
N ALA A 122 10.95 10.62 -2.48
CA ALA A 122 11.21 9.63 -1.42
C ALA A 122 12.71 9.53 -1.14
N ARG A 123 13.57 9.65 -2.14
CA ARG A 123 15.02 9.62 -1.97
C ARG A 123 15.51 10.69 -1.00
N LEU A 124 14.87 11.87 -1.03
CA LEU A 124 15.20 13.01 -0.16
C LEU A 124 14.53 12.95 1.22
N THR A 125 13.30 12.42 1.29
CA THR A 125 12.43 12.56 2.48
C THR A 125 12.18 11.26 3.23
N ASN A 126 12.19 10.12 2.53
CA ASN A 126 11.84 8.81 3.06
C ASN A 126 12.63 7.70 2.35
N LYS A 127 13.89 7.50 2.78
CA LYS A 127 14.78 6.47 2.22
C LYS A 127 14.16 5.06 2.25
N SER A 128 13.30 4.75 3.22
CA SER A 128 12.60 3.46 3.28
C SER A 128 11.65 3.28 2.09
N ARG A 129 10.86 4.32 1.77
CA ARG A 129 9.98 4.32 0.60
C ARG A 129 10.75 4.24 -0.71
N ALA A 130 11.87 4.97 -0.82
CA ALA A 130 12.72 4.89 -2.01
C ALA A 130 13.28 3.47 -2.23
N LYS A 131 13.73 2.80 -1.16
CA LYS A 131 14.14 1.38 -1.22
C LYS A 131 13.00 0.46 -1.64
N GLN A 132 11.80 0.67 -1.10
CA GLN A 132 10.61 -0.11 -1.45
C GLN A 132 10.29 0.00 -2.95
N ILE A 133 10.32 1.21 -3.51
CA ILE A 133 10.14 1.46 -4.94
C ILE A 133 11.16 0.67 -5.76
N LEU A 134 12.44 0.77 -5.44
CA LEU A 134 13.49 0.06 -6.19
C LEU A 134 13.33 -1.48 -6.11
N ARG A 135 12.86 -2.01 -4.97
CA ARG A 135 12.55 -3.45 -4.84
C ARG A 135 11.40 -3.86 -5.75
N TRP A 136 10.33 -3.06 -5.88
CA TRP A 136 9.26 -3.34 -6.84
C TRP A 136 9.77 -3.37 -8.28
N LEU A 137 10.70 -2.47 -8.60
CA LEU A 137 11.37 -2.42 -9.92
C LEU A 137 12.42 -3.51 -10.12
N ARG A 138 12.53 -4.49 -9.22
CA ARG A 138 13.46 -5.63 -9.29
C ARG A 138 14.93 -5.19 -9.37
N VAL A 139 15.29 -4.12 -8.67
CA VAL A 139 16.69 -3.75 -8.44
C VAL A 139 17.24 -4.64 -7.32
N ASP A 140 18.46 -5.14 -7.48
CA ASP A 140 19.10 -5.97 -6.44
C ASP A 140 19.49 -5.12 -5.23
N GLU A 141 19.52 -5.75 -4.04
CA GLU A 141 19.70 -5.01 -2.77
C GLU A 141 21.05 -4.27 -2.71
N LYS A 142 22.12 -4.79 -3.34
CA LYS A 142 23.41 -4.11 -3.36
C LYS A 142 23.32 -2.82 -4.17
N SER A 143 22.74 -2.87 -5.37
CA SER A 143 22.51 -1.68 -6.19
C SER A 143 21.60 -0.66 -5.50
N ILE A 144 20.57 -1.13 -4.77
CA ILE A 144 19.71 -0.25 -3.96
C ILE A 144 20.52 0.52 -2.92
N GLU A 145 21.41 -0.16 -2.20
CA GLU A 145 22.26 0.50 -1.21
C GLU A 145 23.12 1.58 -1.85
N HIS A 146 23.76 1.29 -2.99
CA HIS A 146 24.55 2.28 -3.73
C HIS A 146 23.72 3.49 -4.19
N ILE A 147 22.57 3.27 -4.82
CA ILE A 147 21.70 4.34 -5.35
C ILE A 147 21.20 5.28 -4.25
N ILE A 148 20.86 4.72 -3.08
CA ILE A 148 20.32 5.52 -1.96
C ILE A 148 21.45 6.22 -1.17
N ILE A 149 22.66 5.67 -1.15
CA ILE A 149 23.82 6.28 -0.47
C ILE A 149 24.40 7.43 -1.30
N GLU A 150 24.47 7.33 -2.62
CA GLU A 150 25.02 8.37 -3.52
C GLU A 150 24.20 9.68 -3.59
N SER A 151 23.09 9.77 -2.86
CA SER A 151 22.25 10.99 -2.78
C SER A 151 22.61 11.95 -1.62
N GLU A 152 23.74 11.71 -0.95
CA GLU A 152 24.35 12.60 0.06
C GLU A 152 25.43 13.50 -0.55
#